data_AF-A0A0A3XMG5-F1
#
_entry.id   AF-A0A0A3XMG5-F1
#
_cell.length_a   1.000
_cell.length_b   1.000
_cell.length_c   1.000
_cell.angle_alpha   90.00
_cell.angle_beta   90.00
_cell.angle_gamma   90.00
#
_symmetry.space_group_name_H-M   'P 1'
#
loop_
_entity.id
_entity.type
_entity.pdbx_description
1 polymer ?
#
loop_
_entity_poly.entity_id
_entity_poly.type
_entity_poly.pdbx_seq_one_letter_code
_entity_poly.pdbx_strand_id
1 'polypeptide(L)'
;MRYFFEDCALDTERRELRRGLDVVPTTPQVLDLLEHLIRSRDRVVSKDDLVNAIWNGRIVSDAALTTRLNAVRRAIGDSGQQQRLIKTFPRKGFRFVGAVHDEDRQPATTAAVTVPVTFAHAVGEWRSAGWLEGLRGRLKLVGSVLASVAAIGAIAGGAAGYWNAWKTVRTDAQREAQNIQAQPTVRPESAARLSLVVLPFASLNDGPAQDSFADLISTGLTTDLARTPATLVVGRDTALTYKKKVIDLQQLGADLRIRWAVRGAVRRNGDQVRVNVSLTDLQTARDIWSDRFDGDLANLAVLQDTIAARLLCVAHLHLRQYEEALQQCSRSLNMTGTDLEADMSLISAYGWPGQMERARGGSEAAAQDTS
;
A
#
# COMPACT_ATOMS: atom_id res chain seq x y z
N MET A 1 16.04 -10.72 12.73
CA MET A 1 15.90 -11.82 11.73
C MET A 1 16.62 -11.53 10.42
N ARG A 2 17.58 -12.40 10.08
CA ARG A 2 18.24 -12.41 8.76
C ARG A 2 17.89 -13.69 8.01
N TYR A 3 17.51 -13.53 6.75
CA TYR A 3 17.22 -14.61 5.82
C TYR A 3 18.31 -14.67 4.73
N PHE A 4 18.94 -15.82 4.57
CA PHE A 4 19.92 -16.07 3.52
C PHE A 4 19.35 -17.07 2.51
N PHE A 5 19.40 -16.71 1.22
CA PHE A 5 18.92 -17.56 0.14
C PHE A 5 19.71 -17.27 -1.14
N GLU A 6 20.29 -18.30 -1.74
CA GLU A 6 21.25 -18.15 -2.84
C GLU A 6 22.29 -17.06 -2.52
N ASP A 7 22.51 -16.10 -3.43
CA ASP A 7 23.43 -14.97 -3.24
C ASP A 7 22.80 -13.78 -2.52
N CYS A 8 21.58 -13.92 -1.97
CA CYS A 8 20.84 -12.82 -1.35
C CYS A 8 20.79 -12.95 0.18
N ALA A 9 20.90 -11.81 0.87
CA ALA A 9 20.67 -11.68 2.30
C ALA A 9 19.64 -10.59 2.57
N LEU A 10 18.52 -10.95 3.20
CA LEU A 10 17.49 -10.01 3.65
C LEU A 10 17.60 -9.82 5.15
N ASP A 11 17.89 -8.59 5.57
CA ASP A 11 17.89 -8.17 6.97
C ASP A 11 16.56 -7.47 7.27
N THR A 12 15.68 -8.12 8.05
CA THR A 12 14.34 -7.60 8.34
C THR A 12 14.36 -6.42 9.32
N GLU A 13 15.39 -6.33 10.17
CA GLU A 13 15.51 -5.24 11.16
C GLU A 13 16.01 -3.97 10.49
N ARG A 14 17.04 -4.10 9.65
CA ARG A 14 17.59 -2.98 8.89
C ARG A 14 16.76 -2.62 7.67
N ARG A 15 15.85 -3.50 7.25
CA ARG A 15 15.11 -3.44 5.98
C ARG A 15 16.05 -3.23 4.79
N GLU A 16 17.08 -4.05 4.75
CA GLU A 16 18.09 -4.01 3.70
C GLU A 16 18.10 -5.37 2.99
N LEU A 17 18.02 -5.35 1.65
CA LEU A 17 18.27 -6.52 0.81
C LEU A 17 19.65 -6.38 0.19
N ARG A 18 20.49 -7.39 0.36
CA ARG A 18 21.82 -7.46 -0.23
C ARG A 18 21.88 -8.61 -1.22
N ARG A 19 22.63 -8.43 -2.32
CA ARG A 19 23.00 -9.51 -3.23
C ARG A 19 24.52 -9.51 -3.37
N GLY A 20 25.16 -10.61 -2.97
CA GLY A 20 26.60 -10.64 -2.76
C GLY A 20 27.01 -9.63 -1.69
N LEU A 21 27.90 -8.70 -2.05
CA LEU A 21 28.36 -7.63 -1.16
C LEU A 21 27.52 -6.34 -1.27
N ASP A 22 26.75 -6.21 -2.35
CA ASP A 22 26.05 -4.98 -2.72
C ASP A 22 24.66 -4.88 -2.08
N VAL A 23 24.30 -3.68 -1.63
CA VAL A 23 22.93 -3.38 -1.17
C VAL A 23 22.06 -3.10 -2.40
N VAL A 24 20.97 -3.83 -2.55
CA VAL A 24 20.02 -3.65 -3.64
C VAL A 24 19.00 -2.58 -3.26
N PRO A 25 19.01 -1.39 -3.90
CA PRO A 25 18.06 -0.34 -3.58
C PRO A 25 16.66 -0.77 -4.01
N THR A 26 15.76 -0.96 -3.03
CA THR A 26 14.40 -1.40 -3.27
C THR A 26 13.41 -0.58 -2.45
N THR A 27 12.17 -0.53 -2.93
CA THR A 27 11.10 0.14 -2.17
C THR A 27 10.70 -0.68 -0.95
N PRO A 28 10.30 -0.06 0.17
CA PRO A 28 9.84 -0.74 1.38
C PRO A 28 8.85 -1.89 1.12
N GLN A 29 7.84 -1.65 0.30
CA GLN A 29 6.81 -2.62 -0.02
C GLN A 29 7.32 -3.88 -0.74
N VAL A 30 8.44 -3.78 -1.45
CA VAL A 30 9.10 -4.93 -2.09
C VAL A 30 9.77 -5.80 -1.03
N LEU A 31 10.35 -5.18 0.00
CA LEU A 31 10.92 -5.89 1.15
C LEU A 31 9.80 -6.54 1.97
N ASP A 32 8.71 -5.81 2.24
CA ASP A 32 7.56 -6.34 2.99
C ASP A 32 6.95 -7.56 2.27
N LEU A 33 6.78 -7.46 0.94
CA LEU A 33 6.27 -8.56 0.12
C LEU A 33 7.21 -9.76 0.10
N LEU A 34 8.51 -9.52 0.00
CA LEU A 34 9.54 -10.56 0.02
C LEU A 34 9.60 -11.26 1.38
N GLU A 35 9.61 -10.50 2.48
CA GLU A 35 9.59 -11.04 3.85
C GLU A 35 8.35 -11.90 4.06
N HIS A 36 7.17 -11.43 3.65
CA HIS A 36 5.93 -12.18 3.81
C HIS A 36 5.93 -13.50 3.04
N LEU A 37 6.48 -13.50 1.81
CA LEU A 37 6.63 -14.70 1.00
C LEU A 37 7.63 -15.69 1.61
N ILE A 38 8.73 -15.19 2.18
CA ILE A 38 9.74 -16.02 2.87
C ILE A 38 9.16 -16.61 4.17
N ARG A 39 8.48 -15.82 5.00
CA ARG A 39 7.81 -16.32 6.22
C ARG A 39 6.72 -17.35 5.90
N SER A 40 6.07 -17.22 4.74
CA SER A 40 5.01 -18.12 4.30
C SER A 40 5.51 -19.23 3.35
N ARG A 41 6.83 -19.51 3.30
CA ARG A 41 7.48 -20.45 2.36
C ARG A 41 6.91 -21.88 2.38
N ASP A 42 6.27 -22.29 3.46
CA ASP A 42 5.70 -23.64 3.61
C ASP A 42 4.34 -23.82 2.92
N ARG A 43 3.69 -22.73 2.51
CA ARG A 43 2.37 -22.76 1.86
C ARG A 43 2.29 -21.88 0.62
N VAL A 44 1.25 -22.06 -0.17
CA VAL A 44 0.91 -21.14 -1.26
C VAL A 44 0.14 -19.97 -0.66
N VAL A 45 0.61 -18.74 -0.91
CA VAL A 45 -0.05 -17.51 -0.49
C VAL A 45 -0.97 -17.03 -1.60
N SER A 46 -2.26 -16.86 -1.30
CA SER A 46 -3.23 -16.40 -2.28
C SER A 46 -3.00 -14.93 -2.64
N LYS A 47 -3.59 -14.49 -3.76
CA LYS A 47 -3.55 -13.07 -4.14
C LYS A 47 -4.18 -12.20 -3.04
N ASP A 48 -5.34 -12.60 -2.53
CA ASP A 48 -6.07 -11.85 -1.51
C ASP A 48 -5.29 -11.79 -0.19
N ASP A 49 -4.61 -12.86 0.20
CA ASP A 49 -3.75 -12.86 1.39
C ASP A 49 -2.56 -11.91 1.24
N LEU A 50 -1.91 -11.88 0.06
CA LEU A 50 -0.84 -10.92 -0.22
C LEU A 50 -1.36 -9.49 -0.20
N VAL A 51 -2.54 -9.25 -0.78
CA VAL A 51 -3.19 -7.93 -0.76
C VAL A 51 -3.49 -7.49 0.66
N ASN A 52 -4.08 -8.37 1.47
CA ASN A 52 -4.42 -8.09 2.86
C ASN A 52 -3.16 -7.83 3.71
N ALA A 53 -2.13 -8.65 3.58
CA ALA A 53 -0.92 -8.56 4.39
C ALA A 53 -0.05 -7.34 4.06
N ILE A 54 0.10 -7.00 2.78
CA ILE A 54 1.06 -5.96 2.33
C ILE A 54 0.38 -4.61 2.10
N TRP A 55 -0.90 -4.60 1.76
CA TRP A 55 -1.68 -3.38 1.55
C TRP A 55 -2.70 -3.12 2.67
N ASN A 56 -2.63 -3.84 3.79
CA ASN A 56 -3.51 -3.69 4.96
C ASN A 56 -5.01 -3.73 4.59
N GLY A 57 -5.37 -4.67 3.70
CA GLY A 57 -6.75 -4.84 3.23
C GLY A 57 -7.24 -3.82 2.20
N ARG A 58 -6.36 -2.94 1.68
CA ARG A 58 -6.73 -2.05 0.56
C ARG A 58 -6.86 -2.84 -0.73
N ILE A 59 -7.90 -2.55 -1.50
CA ILE A 59 -8.14 -3.16 -2.81
C ILE A 59 -7.08 -2.63 -3.79
N VAL A 60 -6.29 -3.52 -4.38
CA VAL A 60 -5.29 -3.20 -5.41
C VAL A 60 -5.51 -4.06 -6.65
N SER A 61 -5.13 -3.53 -7.81
CA SER A 61 -5.29 -4.24 -9.07
C SER A 61 -4.31 -5.42 -9.18
N ASP A 62 -4.71 -6.45 -9.93
CA ASP A 62 -3.85 -7.57 -10.29
C ASP A 62 -2.56 -7.11 -10.97
N ALA A 63 -2.61 -6.02 -11.73
CA ALA A 63 -1.43 -5.40 -12.36
C ALA A 63 -0.47 -4.78 -11.33
N ALA A 64 -0.97 -4.17 -10.27
CA ALA A 64 -0.16 -3.63 -9.18
C ALA A 64 0.53 -4.76 -8.39
N LEU A 65 -0.21 -5.83 -8.07
CA LEU A 65 0.34 -7.03 -7.46
C LEU A 65 1.42 -7.66 -8.35
N THR A 66 1.14 -7.81 -9.64
CA THR A 66 2.09 -8.37 -10.62
C THR A 66 3.34 -7.51 -10.76
N THR A 67 3.19 -6.18 -10.76
CA THR A 67 4.32 -5.24 -10.84
C THR A 67 5.19 -5.33 -9.59
N ARG A 68 4.58 -5.40 -8.40
CA ARG A 68 5.34 -5.59 -7.15
C ARG A 68 6.02 -6.93 -7.06
N LEU A 69 5.34 -8.00 -7.48
CA LEU A 69 5.95 -9.31 -7.59
C LEU A 69 7.13 -9.33 -8.56
N ASN A 70 7.02 -8.65 -9.71
CA ASN A 70 8.12 -8.52 -10.67
C ASN A 70 9.27 -7.64 -10.15
N ALA A 71 8.98 -6.65 -9.32
CA ALA A 71 10.02 -5.88 -8.62
C ALA A 71 10.75 -6.75 -7.59
N VAL A 72 10.04 -7.58 -6.82
CA VAL A 72 10.65 -8.57 -5.92
C VAL A 72 11.54 -9.52 -6.71
N ARG A 73 11.01 -10.14 -7.78
CA ARG A 73 11.76 -11.06 -8.64
C ARG A 73 13.05 -10.43 -9.14
N ARG A 74 13.00 -9.23 -9.73
CA ARG A 74 14.21 -8.51 -10.17
C ARG A 74 15.20 -8.25 -9.03
N ALA A 75 14.69 -7.84 -7.86
CA ALA A 75 15.50 -7.55 -6.68
C ALA A 75 16.24 -8.78 -6.12
N ILE A 76 15.70 -9.99 -6.31
CA ILE A 76 16.35 -11.25 -5.91
C ILE A 76 17.00 -12.02 -7.07
N GLY A 77 16.89 -11.53 -8.31
CA GLY A 77 17.57 -12.09 -9.48
C GLY A 77 16.76 -13.18 -10.16
N ASP A 78 15.48 -13.26 -9.82
CA ASP A 78 14.48 -14.14 -10.40
C ASP A 78 13.69 -13.41 -11.50
N SER A 79 12.92 -14.16 -12.28
CA SER A 79 12.04 -13.63 -13.31
C SER A 79 10.76 -14.45 -13.44
N GLY A 80 9.75 -13.89 -14.11
CA GLY A 80 8.50 -14.61 -14.38
C GLY A 80 8.68 -15.85 -15.27
N GLN A 81 9.80 -15.96 -15.99
CA GLN A 81 10.12 -17.12 -16.84
C GLN A 81 10.94 -18.16 -16.07
N GLN A 82 11.95 -17.73 -15.32
CA GLN A 82 12.83 -18.64 -14.58
C GLN A 82 12.16 -19.19 -13.32
N GLN A 83 11.40 -18.36 -12.60
CA GLN A 83 10.66 -18.69 -11.37
C GLN A 83 11.44 -19.58 -10.38
N ARG A 84 12.74 -19.31 -10.20
CA ARG A 84 13.62 -20.17 -9.38
C ARG A 84 13.32 -20.01 -7.90
N LEU A 85 13.00 -18.79 -7.48
CA LEU A 85 12.81 -18.42 -6.08
C LEU A 85 11.34 -18.20 -5.77
N ILE A 86 10.58 -17.60 -6.69
CA ILE A 86 9.14 -17.33 -6.52
C ILE A 86 8.33 -18.03 -7.61
N LYS A 87 7.72 -19.15 -7.23
CA LYS A 87 6.90 -19.97 -8.11
C LYS A 87 5.45 -19.48 -8.16
N THR A 88 4.92 -19.36 -9.37
CA THR A 88 3.51 -18.99 -9.61
C THR A 88 2.66 -20.26 -9.70
N PHE A 89 1.59 -20.31 -8.92
CA PHE A 89 0.57 -21.35 -9.00
C PHE A 89 -0.70 -20.75 -9.63
N PRO A 90 -0.99 -21.04 -10.91
CA PRO A 90 -2.13 -20.46 -11.61
C PRO A 90 -3.42 -20.62 -10.81
N ARG A 91 -4.18 -19.51 -10.67
CA ARG A 91 -5.46 -19.45 -9.94
C ARG A 91 -5.38 -19.74 -8.43
N LYS A 92 -4.20 -20.00 -7.87
CA LYS A 92 -4.00 -20.28 -6.43
C LYS A 92 -3.14 -19.23 -5.73
N GLY A 93 -2.11 -18.69 -6.39
CA GLY A 93 -1.26 -17.64 -5.83
C GLY A 93 0.23 -17.90 -6.04
N PHE A 94 1.05 -17.55 -5.05
CA PHE A 94 2.51 -17.55 -5.15
C PHE A 94 3.16 -18.25 -3.96
N ARG A 95 4.33 -18.83 -4.18
CA ARG A 95 5.11 -19.46 -3.11
C ARG A 95 6.59 -19.19 -3.29
N PHE A 96 7.26 -18.85 -2.20
CA PHE A 96 8.71 -18.85 -2.14
C PHE A 96 9.21 -20.29 -2.06
N VAL A 97 10.03 -20.72 -3.02
CA VAL A 97 10.54 -22.09 -3.14
C VAL A 97 12.06 -22.19 -3.03
N GLY A 98 12.75 -21.05 -2.90
CA GLY A 98 14.19 -21.02 -2.66
C GLY A 98 14.56 -21.62 -1.29
N ALA A 99 15.73 -22.23 -1.19
CA ALA A 99 16.27 -22.69 0.09
C ALA A 99 16.65 -21.47 0.94
N VAL A 100 16.00 -21.30 2.10
CA VAL A 100 16.23 -20.20 3.03
C VAL A 100 16.87 -20.73 4.31
N HIS A 101 17.94 -20.09 4.75
CA HIS A 101 18.55 -20.30 6.05
C HIS A 101 18.28 -19.07 6.93
N ASP A 102 17.81 -19.31 8.16
CA ASP A 102 17.48 -18.26 9.12
C ASP A 102 18.58 -18.24 10.19
N GLU A 103 19.23 -17.10 10.44
CA GLU A 103 20.28 -16.99 11.47
C GLU A 103 19.75 -16.79 12.91
N ASP A 104 18.44 -16.86 13.14
CA ASP A 104 17.85 -16.68 14.48
C ASP A 104 17.61 -17.98 15.27
N ARG A 105 18.49 -18.98 15.09
CA ARG A 105 18.64 -20.04 16.09
C ARG A 105 20.10 -20.45 16.31
N GLN A 106 20.89 -19.53 16.83
CA GLN A 106 22.00 -19.87 17.73
C GLN A 106 21.49 -19.75 19.17
N PRO A 107 21.30 -20.84 19.94
CA PRO A 107 21.21 -20.71 21.39
C PRO A 107 22.53 -20.13 21.88
N ALA A 108 22.46 -18.99 22.56
CA ALA A 108 23.58 -18.48 23.32
C ALA A 108 24.02 -19.55 24.33
N THR A 109 25.19 -20.12 24.12
CA THR A 109 26.00 -20.68 25.20
C THR A 109 27.42 -20.16 25.00
N THR A 110 27.76 -19.21 25.85
CA THR A 110 29.11 -18.76 26.16
C THR A 110 29.97 -19.95 26.57
N ALA A 111 31.09 -20.18 25.89
CA ALA A 111 32.44 -20.14 26.46
C ALA A 111 33.44 -21.06 25.73
N ALA A 112 34.64 -20.50 25.61
CA ALA A 112 35.95 -21.16 25.57
C ALA A 112 36.44 -21.78 24.25
N VAL A 113 37.24 -20.96 23.56
CA VAL A 113 38.56 -21.27 22.99
C VAL A 113 39.13 -22.65 23.36
N THR A 114 39.35 -23.51 22.37
CA THR A 114 40.67 -24.12 22.05
C THR A 114 40.60 -24.90 20.72
N VAL A 115 41.51 -24.58 19.81
CA VAL A 115 41.98 -25.46 18.70
C VAL A 115 42.95 -26.50 19.29
N PRO A 116 43.33 -27.62 18.61
CA PRO A 116 43.11 -27.98 17.19
C PRO A 116 42.71 -29.47 16.96
N VAL A 117 42.70 -29.89 15.68
CA VAL A 117 43.25 -31.18 15.16
C VAL A 117 42.26 -32.07 14.38
N THR A 118 42.53 -32.12 13.06
CA THR A 118 42.55 -33.27 12.13
C THR A 118 41.25 -33.94 11.68
N PHE A 119 41.04 -33.82 10.36
CA PHE A 119 40.20 -34.68 9.52
C PHE A 119 40.61 -36.15 9.61
N ALA A 120 39.64 -37.04 9.85
CA ALA A 120 39.75 -38.44 9.43
C ALA A 120 38.35 -39.08 9.28
N HIS A 121 38.08 -39.55 8.04
CA HIS A 121 37.24 -40.70 7.68
C HIS A 121 35.73 -40.62 8.04
N ALA A 122 34.77 -41.18 7.30
CA ALA A 122 34.68 -41.85 6.02
C ALA A 122 33.16 -42.01 5.77
N VAL A 123 32.74 -41.81 4.52
CA VAL A 123 31.91 -42.75 3.73
C VAL A 123 31.04 -43.72 4.55
N GLY A 124 29.73 -43.63 4.39
CA GLY A 124 28.79 -44.55 5.02
C GLY A 124 27.35 -44.39 4.55
N GLU A 125 27.16 -44.49 3.24
CA GLU A 125 25.86 -44.79 2.63
C GLU A 125 25.32 -46.12 3.20
N TRP A 126 24.12 -46.13 3.78
CA TRP A 126 23.39 -47.37 4.06
C TRP A 126 21.94 -47.25 3.60
N ARG A 127 21.62 -48.06 2.60
CA ARG A 127 20.27 -48.39 2.15
C ARG A 127 19.68 -49.49 3.02
N SER A 128 18.36 -49.39 3.19
CA SER A 128 17.35 -50.45 3.31
C SER A 128 17.12 -51.21 4.63
N ALA A 129 15.81 -51.46 4.82
CA ALA A 129 15.15 -52.56 5.52
C ALA A 129 14.67 -52.30 6.97
N GLY A 130 13.35 -52.05 7.07
CA GLY A 130 12.44 -52.88 7.88
C GLY A 130 12.23 -52.48 9.34
N TRP A 131 11.16 -51.71 9.61
CA TRP A 131 10.35 -51.82 10.84
C TRP A 131 9.04 -51.02 10.69
N LEU A 132 7.96 -51.69 10.23
CA LEU A 132 6.75 -52.16 10.96
C LEU A 132 5.80 -51.04 11.41
N GLU A 133 4.62 -50.91 10.80
CA GLU A 133 3.42 -51.73 11.05
C GLU A 133 3.06 -51.80 12.55
N GLY A 134 2.01 -51.05 12.91
CA GLY A 134 1.39 -51.14 14.22
C GLY A 134 0.27 -50.12 14.32
N LEU A 135 -0.95 -50.63 14.45
CA LEU A 135 -2.18 -49.92 14.85
C LEU A 135 -3.10 -49.41 13.73
N ARG A 136 -3.62 -50.37 12.95
CA ARG A 136 -5.06 -50.42 12.61
C ARG A 136 -5.59 -51.81 12.92
N GLY A 137 -6.60 -51.90 13.79
CA GLY A 137 -7.48 -53.07 13.86
C GLY A 137 -7.70 -53.68 15.25
N ARG A 138 -8.50 -53.03 16.10
CA ARG A 138 -9.43 -53.76 16.99
C ARG A 138 -10.81 -53.16 16.85
N LEU A 139 -11.72 -54.00 16.37
CA LEU A 139 -13.09 -53.73 15.97
C LEU A 139 -14.03 -54.43 16.97
N LYS A 140 -15.15 -53.75 17.31
CA LYS A 140 -16.42 -54.26 17.90
C LYS A 140 -16.35 -54.75 19.36
N LEU A 141 -17.36 -54.59 20.24
CA LEU A 141 -18.82 -54.36 20.12
C LEU A 141 -19.37 -53.93 21.52
N VAL A 142 -20.67 -53.55 21.59
CA VAL A 142 -21.55 -53.24 22.76
C VAL A 142 -21.63 -51.73 23.10
N GLY A 143 -22.77 -51.03 23.07
CA GLY A 143 -24.16 -51.41 22.85
C GLY A 143 -25.02 -50.17 22.53
N SER A 144 -26.09 -50.43 21.78
CA SER A 144 -27.14 -49.53 21.28
C SER A 144 -28.14 -49.05 22.36
N VAL A 145 -29.05 -48.13 21.96
CA VAL A 145 -30.34 -47.68 22.58
C VAL A 145 -30.19 -46.33 23.35
N LEU A 146 -30.81 -45.17 23.04
CA LEU A 146 -32.04 -44.71 22.32
C LEU A 146 -31.72 -43.48 21.42
N ALA A 147 -32.20 -43.37 20.17
CA ALA A 147 -33.54 -42.88 19.75
C ALA A 147 -33.90 -41.50 20.34
N SER A 148 -33.77 -40.41 19.57
CA SER A 148 -34.88 -39.80 18.82
C SER A 148 -36.00 -39.21 19.69
N VAL A 149 -35.99 -37.90 19.88
CA VAL A 149 -37.19 -37.07 19.67
C VAL A 149 -36.77 -35.85 18.85
N ALA A 150 -37.35 -35.78 17.67
CA ALA A 150 -37.31 -34.63 16.80
C ALA A 150 -38.07 -33.45 17.43
N ALA A 151 -37.64 -32.24 17.04
CA ALA A 151 -38.50 -31.09 16.82
C ALA A 151 -39.18 -30.43 18.04
N ILE A 152 -38.74 -29.18 18.28
CA ILE A 152 -39.50 -28.02 18.75
C ILE A 152 -39.84 -28.01 20.25
N GLY A 153 -39.12 -27.16 20.99
CA GLY A 153 -39.65 -26.56 22.23
C GLY A 153 -38.62 -26.32 23.34
N ALA A 154 -38.16 -25.07 23.44
CA ALA A 154 -37.60 -24.41 24.64
C ALA A 154 -36.20 -24.86 25.15
N ILE A 155 -35.13 -24.05 25.13
CA ILE A 155 -34.89 -22.80 25.90
C ILE A 155 -34.96 -23.13 27.41
N ALA A 156 -33.86 -23.23 28.17
CA ALA A 156 -33.20 -22.04 28.72
C ALA A 156 -31.81 -22.29 29.39
N GLY A 157 -31.19 -23.47 29.31
CA GLY A 157 -30.00 -23.77 30.13
C GLY A 157 -28.63 -23.63 29.46
N GLY A 158 -28.51 -24.01 28.18
CA GLY A 158 -27.21 -24.26 27.55
C GLY A 158 -26.52 -23.06 26.87
N ALA A 159 -27.26 -22.00 26.54
CA ALA A 159 -26.70 -20.86 25.81
C ALA A 159 -26.02 -19.83 26.74
N ALA A 160 -26.42 -19.73 28.01
CA ALA A 160 -25.88 -18.72 28.93
C ALA A 160 -24.42 -18.99 29.32
N GLY A 161 -24.04 -20.26 29.52
CA GLY A 161 -22.66 -20.64 29.87
C GLY A 161 -21.66 -20.39 28.73
N TYR A 162 -22.06 -20.71 27.49
CA TYR A 162 -21.21 -20.47 26.33
C TYR A 162 -21.15 -18.98 25.94
N TRP A 163 -22.23 -18.22 26.20
CA TRP A 163 -22.29 -16.79 25.91
C TRP A 163 -21.50 -15.92 26.90
N ASN A 164 -21.32 -16.35 28.16
CA ASN A 164 -20.52 -15.58 29.13
C ASN A 164 -19.01 -15.87 29.05
N ALA A 165 -18.59 -17.08 28.70
CA ALA A 165 -17.17 -17.41 28.51
C ALA A 165 -16.57 -16.73 27.26
N TRP A 166 -17.38 -16.48 26.22
CA TRP A 166 -16.93 -15.74 25.04
C TRP A 166 -16.87 -14.21 25.26
N LYS A 167 -17.57 -13.67 26.27
CA LYS A 167 -17.50 -12.23 26.59
C LYS A 167 -16.26 -11.87 27.39
N THR A 168 -15.84 -12.70 28.34
CA THR A 168 -14.69 -12.39 29.21
C THR A 168 -13.37 -12.34 28.44
N VAL A 169 -13.17 -13.26 27.48
CA VAL A 169 -11.98 -13.26 26.61
C VAL A 169 -11.95 -12.06 25.64
N ARG A 170 -13.12 -11.53 25.25
CA ARG A 170 -13.21 -10.39 24.32
C ARG A 170 -12.98 -9.04 25.01
N THR A 171 -13.34 -8.89 26.28
CA THR A 171 -13.10 -7.66 27.05
C THR A 171 -11.64 -7.44 27.41
N ASP A 172 -10.87 -8.50 27.71
CA ASP A 172 -9.44 -8.36 28.01
C ASP A 172 -8.61 -8.13 26.74
N ALA A 173 -8.96 -8.81 25.63
CA ALA A 173 -8.37 -8.53 24.33
C ALA A 173 -8.70 -7.11 23.82
N GLN A 174 -9.88 -6.56 24.14
CA GLN A 174 -10.20 -5.16 23.83
C GLN A 174 -9.50 -4.17 24.74
N ARG A 175 -9.24 -4.50 26.01
CA ARG A 175 -8.46 -3.65 26.94
C ARG A 175 -6.97 -3.64 26.59
N GLU A 176 -6.39 -4.78 26.19
CA GLU A 176 -5.03 -4.83 25.64
C GLU A 176 -4.94 -4.10 24.30
N ALA A 177 -5.92 -4.24 23.40
CA ALA A 177 -5.95 -3.49 22.14
C ALA A 177 -6.07 -1.97 22.34
N GLN A 178 -6.83 -1.53 23.37
CA GLN A 178 -6.93 -0.12 23.73
C GLN A 178 -5.67 0.40 24.42
N ASN A 179 -4.97 -0.41 25.21
CA ASN A 179 -3.72 -0.02 25.86
C ASN A 179 -2.53 0.02 24.87
N ILE A 180 -2.56 -0.82 23.82
CA ILE A 180 -1.60 -0.76 22.70
C ILE A 180 -1.86 0.45 21.79
N GLN A 181 -3.10 0.95 21.70
CA GLN A 181 -3.44 2.18 20.97
C GLN A 181 -3.06 3.48 21.69
N ALA A 182 -2.63 3.42 22.95
CA ALA A 182 -2.16 4.57 23.72
C ALA A 182 -0.62 4.76 23.66
N GLN A 183 0.09 3.92 22.91
CA GLN A 183 1.48 4.20 22.55
C GLN A 183 1.49 5.04 21.27
N PRO A 184 2.17 6.21 21.26
CA PRO A 184 2.32 7.01 20.06
C PRO A 184 3.17 6.21 19.07
N THR A 185 2.53 5.41 18.23
CA THR A 185 3.15 4.88 17.03
C THR A 185 3.52 6.08 16.20
N VAL A 186 4.81 6.44 16.18
CA VAL A 186 5.39 7.34 15.20
C VAL A 186 4.95 6.80 13.84
N ARG A 187 3.94 7.46 13.24
CA ARG A 187 3.49 7.18 11.89
C ARG A 187 4.73 7.28 11.02
N PRO A 188 5.12 6.24 10.25
CA PRO A 188 6.18 6.42 9.28
C PRO A 188 5.71 7.51 8.34
N GLU A 189 6.33 8.67 8.48
CA GLU A 189 6.16 9.86 7.68
C GLU A 189 6.14 9.41 6.23
N SER A 190 4.94 9.46 5.63
CA SER A 190 4.75 9.13 4.23
C SER A 190 5.60 10.13 3.46
N ALA A 191 6.80 9.71 3.05
CA ALA A 191 7.60 10.43 2.07
C ALA A 191 6.63 10.96 1.01
N ALA A 192 6.52 12.28 0.87
CA ALA A 192 5.40 12.89 0.20
C ALA A 192 5.42 12.45 -1.27
N ARG A 193 4.59 11.45 -1.58
CA ARG A 193 4.48 10.90 -2.93
C ARG A 193 3.35 11.65 -3.60
N LEU A 194 3.59 12.01 -4.86
CA LEU A 194 2.56 12.60 -5.69
C LEU A 194 1.38 11.63 -5.75
N SER A 195 0.23 11.98 -5.18
CA SER A 195 -0.96 11.12 -5.13
C SER A 195 -2.16 11.81 -5.76
N LEU A 196 -2.69 11.23 -6.84
CA LEU A 196 -3.75 11.84 -7.62
C LEU A 196 -4.76 10.85 -8.20
N VAL A 197 -5.92 11.37 -8.60
CA VAL A 197 -6.89 10.67 -9.45
C VAL A 197 -7.13 11.48 -10.71
N VAL A 198 -7.27 10.81 -11.86
CA VAL A 198 -7.82 11.45 -13.07
C VAL A 198 -9.29 11.15 -13.11
N LEU A 199 -10.14 12.15 -12.88
CA LEU A 199 -11.58 11.96 -12.94
C LEU A 199 -12.04 11.82 -14.40
N PRO A 200 -13.15 11.10 -14.67
CA PRO A 200 -13.70 10.99 -16.01
C PRO A 200 -13.99 12.39 -16.57
N PHE A 201 -13.39 12.71 -17.71
CA PHE A 201 -13.55 14.02 -18.32
C PHE A 201 -14.99 14.21 -18.82
N ALA A 202 -15.53 15.42 -18.65
CA ALA A 202 -16.81 15.77 -19.20
C ALA A 202 -16.71 15.92 -20.73
N SER A 203 -17.72 15.47 -21.46
CA SER A 203 -17.88 15.88 -22.85
C SER A 203 -18.65 17.21 -22.90
N LEU A 204 -18.14 18.18 -23.65
CA LEU A 204 -18.85 19.45 -23.90
C LEU A 204 -19.83 19.37 -25.07
N ASN A 205 -19.85 18.24 -25.78
CA ASN A 205 -20.79 17.94 -26.85
C ASN A 205 -21.61 16.70 -26.45
N ASP A 206 -22.92 16.71 -26.71
CA ASP A 206 -23.78 15.59 -26.36
C ASP A 206 -23.59 14.40 -27.31
N GLY A 207 -23.65 13.18 -26.75
CA GLY A 207 -23.70 11.93 -27.50
C GLY A 207 -22.73 10.85 -27.01
N PRO A 208 -23.09 9.56 -27.19
CA PRO A 208 -22.30 8.43 -26.65
C PRO A 208 -20.90 8.34 -27.24
N ALA A 209 -20.71 8.75 -28.50
CA ALA A 209 -19.39 8.79 -29.13
C ALA A 209 -18.47 9.83 -28.49
N GLN A 210 -19.01 10.97 -28.06
CA GLN A 210 -18.25 12.04 -27.42
C GLN A 210 -17.92 11.70 -25.97
N ASP A 211 -18.88 11.12 -25.24
CA ASP A 211 -18.65 10.57 -23.90
C ASP A 211 -17.57 9.48 -23.90
N SER A 212 -17.61 8.59 -24.90
CA SER A 212 -16.59 7.54 -25.07
C SER A 212 -15.23 8.14 -25.39
N PHE A 213 -15.18 9.19 -26.21
CA PHE A 213 -13.94 9.89 -26.53
C PHE A 213 -13.32 10.54 -25.28
N ALA A 214 -14.11 11.23 -24.46
CA ALA A 214 -13.64 11.81 -23.20
C ALA A 214 -13.11 10.75 -22.22
N ASP A 215 -13.75 9.57 -22.17
CA ASP A 215 -13.27 8.43 -21.38
C ASP A 215 -11.92 7.89 -21.90
N LEU A 216 -11.70 7.86 -23.22
CA LEU A 216 -10.43 7.47 -23.80
C LEU A 216 -9.31 8.46 -23.44
N ILE A 217 -9.59 9.77 -23.45
CA ILE A 217 -8.61 10.79 -23.05
C ILE A 217 -8.22 10.65 -21.59
N SER A 218 -9.20 10.61 -20.68
CA SER A 218 -8.96 10.46 -19.25
C SER A 218 -8.21 9.16 -18.91
N THR A 219 -8.46 8.08 -19.66
CA THR A 219 -7.74 6.81 -19.52
C THR A 219 -6.31 6.87 -20.01
N GLY A 220 -6.08 7.52 -21.16
CA GLY A 220 -4.74 7.76 -21.67
C GLY A 220 -3.91 8.50 -20.63
N LEU A 221 -4.44 9.62 -20.13
CA LEU A 221 -3.79 10.40 -19.06
C LEU A 221 -3.55 9.59 -17.79
N THR A 222 -4.53 8.79 -17.33
CA THR A 222 -4.35 7.89 -16.18
C THR A 222 -3.15 6.96 -16.39
N THR A 223 -3.04 6.41 -17.60
CA THR A 223 -1.95 5.49 -17.98
C THR A 223 -0.61 6.23 -18.01
N ASP A 224 -0.54 7.38 -18.67
CA ASP A 224 0.69 8.14 -18.85
C ASP A 224 1.25 8.65 -17.51
N LEU A 225 0.37 9.17 -16.65
CA LEU A 225 0.75 9.62 -15.30
C LEU A 225 1.22 8.44 -14.45
N ALA A 226 0.57 7.28 -14.52
CA ALA A 226 0.93 6.10 -13.74
C ALA A 226 2.29 5.48 -14.14
N ARG A 227 2.79 5.75 -15.35
CA ARG A 227 4.14 5.33 -15.78
C ARG A 227 5.25 6.15 -15.11
N THR A 228 4.92 7.29 -14.53
CA THR A 228 5.93 8.18 -13.95
C THR A 228 6.36 7.68 -12.56
N PRO A 229 7.68 7.54 -12.29
CA PRO A 229 8.17 7.14 -10.97
C PRO A 229 7.65 8.07 -9.86
N ALA A 230 7.47 7.51 -8.66
CA ALA A 230 7.00 8.25 -7.48
C ALA A 230 5.63 8.94 -7.60
N THR A 231 4.83 8.61 -8.63
CA THR A 231 3.44 9.05 -8.81
C THR A 231 2.48 7.91 -8.48
N LEU A 232 1.60 8.12 -7.51
CA LEU A 232 0.48 7.24 -7.18
C LEU A 232 -0.77 7.77 -7.88
N VAL A 233 -1.30 6.99 -8.83
CA VAL A 233 -2.52 7.32 -9.57
C VAL A 233 -3.62 6.33 -9.20
N VAL A 234 -4.79 6.85 -8.82
CA VAL A 234 -5.99 6.02 -8.60
C VAL A 234 -6.41 5.38 -9.93
N GLY A 235 -6.67 4.07 -9.89
CA GLY A 235 -6.98 3.29 -11.09
C GLY A 235 -8.25 3.73 -11.80
N ARG A 236 -8.29 3.48 -13.12
CA ARG A 236 -9.40 3.85 -14.01
C ARG A 236 -10.75 3.38 -13.48
N ASP A 237 -10.89 2.13 -13.06
CA ASP A 237 -12.20 1.57 -12.67
C ASP A 237 -12.77 2.27 -11.45
N THR A 238 -11.92 2.62 -10.47
CA THR A 238 -12.31 3.43 -9.31
C THR A 238 -12.72 4.84 -9.74
N ALA A 239 -11.92 5.49 -10.60
CA ALA A 239 -12.24 6.81 -11.11
C ALA A 239 -13.57 6.84 -11.89
N LEU A 240 -13.86 5.80 -12.68
CA LEU A 240 -15.10 5.67 -13.44
C LEU A 240 -16.35 5.59 -12.55
N THR A 241 -16.24 5.13 -11.29
CA THR A 241 -17.37 5.12 -10.36
C THR A 241 -17.90 6.52 -10.04
N TYR A 242 -17.10 7.56 -10.30
CA TYR A 242 -17.45 8.96 -10.09
C TYR A 242 -18.00 9.65 -11.35
N LYS A 243 -18.11 8.92 -12.48
CA LYS A 243 -18.65 9.45 -13.73
C LYS A 243 -20.11 9.89 -13.53
N LYS A 244 -20.43 11.12 -14.00
CA LYS A 244 -21.78 11.71 -13.94
C LYS A 244 -22.37 11.82 -12.52
N LYS A 245 -21.55 11.78 -11.48
CA LYS A 245 -21.96 12.05 -10.10
C LYS A 245 -21.60 13.48 -9.72
N VAL A 246 -22.38 14.07 -8.82
CA VAL A 246 -21.93 15.24 -8.06
C VAL A 246 -20.94 14.72 -7.02
N ILE A 247 -19.71 15.21 -7.07
CA ILE A 247 -18.61 14.74 -6.24
C ILE A 247 -18.26 15.84 -5.25
N ASP A 248 -18.34 15.54 -3.96
CA ASP A 248 -17.63 16.34 -2.95
C ASP A 248 -16.14 15.99 -3.03
N LEU A 249 -15.33 17.00 -3.41
CA LEU A 249 -13.90 16.82 -3.63
C LEU A 249 -13.14 16.56 -2.33
N GLN A 250 -13.57 17.13 -1.20
CA GLN A 250 -12.92 16.89 0.08
C GLN A 250 -13.19 15.48 0.57
N GLN A 251 -14.44 15.03 0.44
CA GLN A 251 -14.80 13.66 0.75
C GLN A 251 -14.09 12.65 -0.18
N LEU A 252 -14.00 12.95 -1.48
CA LEU A 252 -13.24 12.15 -2.44
C LEU A 252 -11.77 11.99 -2.01
N GLY A 253 -11.12 13.09 -1.62
CA GLY A 253 -9.74 13.08 -1.14
C GLY A 253 -9.57 12.25 0.13
N ALA A 254 -10.51 12.34 1.06
CA ALA A 254 -10.52 11.56 2.29
C ALA A 254 -10.73 10.05 2.04
N ASP A 255 -11.72 9.70 1.22
CA ASP A 255 -12.09 8.32 0.88
C ASP A 255 -10.94 7.60 0.15
N LEU A 256 -10.34 8.28 -0.83
CA LEU A 256 -9.26 7.72 -1.65
C LEU A 256 -7.86 7.93 -1.05
N ARG A 257 -7.74 8.74 0.01
CA ARG A 257 -6.48 9.14 0.67
C ARG A 257 -5.45 9.68 -0.32
N ILE A 258 -5.87 10.64 -1.14
CA ILE A 258 -5.05 11.30 -2.16
C ILE A 258 -5.11 12.81 -2.01
N ARG A 259 -4.09 13.50 -2.53
CA ARG A 259 -3.96 14.96 -2.41
C ARG A 259 -4.63 15.71 -3.56
N TRP A 260 -4.53 15.19 -4.78
CA TRP A 260 -4.94 15.93 -5.97
C TRP A 260 -5.93 15.18 -6.85
N ALA A 261 -6.73 15.93 -7.61
CA ALA A 261 -7.49 15.40 -8.73
C ALA A 261 -7.17 16.15 -10.01
N VAL A 262 -7.04 15.42 -11.10
CA VAL A 262 -7.06 15.96 -12.46
C VAL A 262 -8.49 15.95 -12.94
N ARG A 263 -9.01 17.13 -13.24
CA ARG A 263 -10.33 17.33 -13.83
C ARG A 263 -10.17 17.84 -15.25
N GLY A 264 -11.18 17.64 -16.06
CA GLY A 264 -11.14 18.16 -17.41
C GLY A 264 -12.43 17.98 -18.18
N ALA A 265 -12.47 18.66 -19.31
CA ALA A 265 -13.54 18.55 -20.26
C ALA A 265 -12.98 18.54 -21.68
N VAL A 266 -13.56 17.72 -22.53
CA VAL A 266 -13.16 17.55 -23.92
C VAL A 266 -14.26 18.06 -24.84
N ARG A 267 -13.86 18.80 -25.88
CA ARG A 267 -14.71 19.16 -27.00
C ARG A 267 -14.06 18.65 -28.27
N ARG A 268 -14.83 17.95 -29.09
CA ARG A 268 -14.37 17.46 -30.41
C ARG A 268 -15.32 17.94 -31.49
N ASN A 269 -14.80 18.69 -32.46
CA ASN A 269 -15.54 19.15 -33.63
C ASN A 269 -14.81 18.68 -34.91
N GLY A 270 -15.31 17.61 -35.52
CA GLY A 270 -14.60 16.92 -36.61
C GLY A 270 -13.26 16.38 -36.12
N ASP A 271 -12.18 16.90 -36.72
CA ASP A 271 -10.78 16.58 -36.40
C ASP A 271 -10.20 17.45 -35.28
N GLN A 272 -10.83 18.59 -34.97
CA GLN A 272 -10.31 19.51 -33.97
C GLN A 272 -10.73 19.06 -32.57
N VAL A 273 -9.75 18.94 -31.68
CA VAL A 273 -9.91 18.52 -30.29
C VAL A 273 -9.42 19.64 -29.38
N ARG A 274 -10.29 20.05 -28.45
CA ARG A 274 -9.95 20.95 -27.35
C ARG A 274 -10.12 20.23 -26.02
N VAL A 275 -9.09 20.25 -25.21
CA VAL A 275 -9.09 19.67 -23.86
C VAL A 275 -8.81 20.79 -22.86
N ASN A 276 -9.76 21.03 -21.95
CA ASN A 276 -9.50 21.84 -20.77
C ASN A 276 -9.12 20.89 -19.64
N VAL A 277 -8.03 21.20 -18.93
CA VAL A 277 -7.53 20.37 -17.84
C VAL A 277 -7.24 21.24 -16.63
N SER A 278 -7.60 20.78 -15.44
CA SER A 278 -7.22 21.40 -14.18
C SER A 278 -6.64 20.39 -13.20
N LEU A 279 -5.73 20.87 -12.37
CA LEU A 279 -5.19 20.17 -11.22
C LEU A 279 -5.79 20.80 -9.97
N THR A 280 -6.53 20.00 -9.20
CA THR A 280 -7.30 20.44 -8.04
C THR A 280 -6.70 19.86 -6.77
N ASP A 281 -6.48 20.70 -5.76
CA ASP A 281 -6.20 20.24 -4.40
C ASP A 281 -7.50 19.79 -3.73
N LEU A 282 -7.55 18.52 -3.33
CA LEU A 282 -8.72 17.90 -2.75
C LEU A 282 -8.98 18.32 -1.30
N GLN A 283 -7.97 18.78 -0.54
CA GLN A 283 -8.24 19.28 0.82
C GLN A 283 -8.91 20.65 0.80
N THR A 284 -8.48 21.52 -0.11
CA THR A 284 -9.02 22.89 -0.21
C THR A 284 -10.14 23.03 -1.24
N ALA A 285 -10.39 21.98 -2.04
CA ALA A 285 -11.30 21.98 -3.19
C ALA A 285 -11.01 23.11 -4.20
N ARG A 286 -9.75 23.54 -4.31
CA ARG A 286 -9.32 24.63 -5.20
C ARG A 286 -8.48 24.11 -6.34
N ASP A 287 -8.71 24.67 -7.53
CA ASP A 287 -7.82 24.46 -8.67
C ASP A 287 -6.52 25.22 -8.43
N ILE A 288 -5.43 24.46 -8.31
CA ILE A 288 -4.07 25.02 -8.18
C ILE A 288 -3.46 25.35 -9.53
N TRP A 289 -4.00 24.73 -10.59
CA TRP A 289 -3.62 25.01 -11.97
C TRP A 289 -4.75 24.64 -12.93
N SER A 290 -4.85 25.35 -14.05
CA SER A 290 -5.78 25.06 -15.14
C SER A 290 -5.19 25.56 -16.45
N ASP A 291 -5.42 24.81 -17.52
CA ASP A 291 -4.92 25.17 -18.85
C ASP A 291 -5.79 24.54 -19.96
N ARG A 292 -5.57 25.02 -21.18
CA ARG A 292 -6.28 24.59 -22.38
C ARG A 292 -5.29 24.10 -23.41
N PHE A 293 -5.64 22.97 -24.01
CA PHE A 293 -4.87 22.35 -25.07
C PHE A 293 -5.76 22.18 -26.29
N ASP A 294 -5.26 22.65 -27.42
CA ASP A 294 -5.90 22.54 -28.72
C ASP A 294 -5.02 21.65 -29.61
N GLY A 295 -5.64 20.78 -30.38
CA GLY A 295 -4.93 19.87 -31.26
C GLY A 295 -5.83 19.19 -32.26
N ASP A 296 -5.22 18.33 -33.07
CA ASP A 296 -5.89 17.52 -34.07
C ASP A 296 -6.04 16.08 -33.55
N LEU A 297 -7.14 15.42 -33.90
CA LEU A 297 -7.39 14.01 -33.60
C LEU A 297 -6.28 13.10 -34.16
N ALA A 298 -5.72 13.43 -35.33
CA ALA A 298 -4.59 12.69 -35.92
C ALA A 298 -3.32 12.76 -35.04
N ASN A 299 -3.15 13.83 -34.28
CA ASN A 299 -2.00 14.07 -33.40
C ASN A 299 -2.36 13.95 -31.91
N LEU A 300 -3.41 13.18 -31.59
CA LEU A 300 -3.94 13.11 -30.24
C LEU A 300 -2.93 12.58 -29.21
N ALA A 301 -2.07 11.63 -29.60
CA ALA A 301 -1.02 11.10 -28.72
C ALA A 301 -0.05 12.20 -28.27
N VAL A 302 0.37 13.07 -29.20
CA VAL A 302 1.26 14.21 -28.88
C VAL A 302 0.56 15.20 -27.94
N LEU A 303 -0.73 15.43 -28.14
CA LEU A 303 -1.54 16.27 -27.26
C LEU A 303 -1.60 15.67 -25.84
N GLN A 304 -1.82 14.36 -25.71
CA GLN A 304 -1.87 13.65 -24.43
C GLN A 304 -0.52 13.68 -23.70
N ASP A 305 0.57 13.41 -24.41
CA ASP A 305 1.94 13.48 -23.86
C ASP A 305 2.24 14.89 -23.32
N THR A 306 1.84 15.93 -24.07
CA THR A 306 2.02 17.34 -23.66
C THR A 306 1.22 17.66 -22.40
N ILE A 307 -0.04 17.23 -22.33
CA ILE A 307 -0.89 17.42 -21.15
C ILE A 307 -0.29 16.70 -19.94
N ALA A 308 0.10 15.44 -20.09
CA ALA A 308 0.67 14.64 -19.01
C ALA A 308 1.97 15.26 -18.48
N ALA A 309 2.88 15.68 -19.38
CA ALA A 309 4.12 16.35 -19.00
C ALA A 309 3.86 17.63 -18.18
N ARG A 310 2.91 18.46 -18.63
CA ARG A 310 2.59 19.72 -17.95
C ARG A 310 1.92 19.50 -16.60
N LEU A 311 1.00 18.53 -16.51
CA LEU A 311 0.40 18.10 -15.24
C LEU A 311 1.46 17.62 -14.25
N LEU A 312 2.36 16.74 -14.66
CA LEU A 312 3.42 16.22 -13.79
C LEU A 312 4.35 17.34 -13.34
N CYS A 313 4.76 18.22 -14.25
CA CYS A 313 5.63 19.35 -13.91
C CYS A 313 5.01 20.23 -12.81
N VAL A 314 3.75 20.64 -13.00
CA VAL A 314 3.04 21.49 -12.05
C VAL A 314 2.80 20.76 -10.72
N ALA A 315 2.39 19.50 -10.77
CA ALA A 315 2.10 18.74 -9.56
C ALA A 315 3.36 18.51 -8.70
N HIS A 316 4.49 18.19 -9.32
CA HIS A 316 5.76 18.05 -8.60
C HIS A 316 6.26 19.38 -8.03
N LEU A 317 6.10 20.49 -8.77
CA LEU A 317 6.45 21.82 -8.27
C LEU A 317 5.68 22.16 -6.99
N HIS A 318 4.36 21.97 -7.01
CA HIS A 318 3.53 22.22 -5.83
C HIS A 318 3.80 21.26 -4.68
N LEU A 319 4.14 20.00 -4.97
CA LEU A 319 4.57 19.05 -3.94
C LEU A 319 5.83 19.55 -3.21
N ARG A 320 6.83 19.99 -3.97
CA ARG A 320 8.10 20.50 -3.42
C ARG A 320 7.89 21.75 -2.56
N GLN A 321 7.13 22.71 -3.05
CA GLN A 321 6.80 23.92 -2.28
C GLN A 321 6.10 23.58 -0.94
N TYR A 322 5.25 22.55 -0.95
CA TYR A 322 4.57 22.09 0.26
C TYR A 322 5.53 21.40 1.24
N GLU A 323 6.41 20.51 0.76
CA GLU A 323 7.44 19.85 1.58
C GLU A 323 8.39 20.88 2.21
N GLU A 324 8.85 21.85 1.43
CA GLU A 324 9.75 22.92 1.88
C GLU A 324 9.09 23.78 2.97
N ALA A 325 7.81 24.12 2.80
CA ALA A 325 7.07 24.87 3.80
C ALA A 325 6.87 24.09 5.11
N LEU A 326 6.57 22.79 5.04
CA LEU A 326 6.49 21.95 6.24
C LEU A 326 7.83 21.86 6.97
N GLN A 327 8.93 21.73 6.23
CA GLN A 327 10.27 21.72 6.81
C GLN A 327 10.63 23.07 7.45
N GLN A 328 10.27 24.17 6.79
CA GLN A 328 10.47 25.53 7.32
C GLN A 328 9.69 25.72 8.63
N CYS A 329 8.41 25.33 8.66
CA CYS A 329 7.56 25.40 9.85
C CYS A 329 8.11 24.53 10.98
N SER A 330 8.48 23.28 10.69
CA SER A 330 9.09 22.36 11.67
C SER A 330 10.35 22.95 12.30
N ARG A 331 11.24 23.52 11.47
CA ARG A 331 12.47 24.18 11.93
C ARG A 331 12.17 25.42 12.78
N SER A 332 11.21 26.25 12.36
CA SER A 332 10.86 27.47 13.09
C SER A 332 10.16 27.20 14.43
N LEU A 333 9.39 26.11 14.50
CA LEU A 333 8.59 25.75 15.68
C LEU A 333 9.37 24.84 16.65
N ASN A 334 10.54 24.32 16.25
CA ASN A 334 11.39 23.43 17.07
C ASN A 334 10.62 22.25 17.70
N MET A 335 9.60 21.77 16.99
CA MET A 335 8.62 20.78 17.49
C MET A 335 9.04 19.36 17.11
N THR A 336 8.92 18.43 18.06
CA THR A 336 9.08 16.98 17.80
C THR A 336 7.80 16.41 17.19
N GLY A 337 7.93 15.30 16.44
CA GLY A 337 6.95 14.84 15.43
C GLY A 337 5.50 14.58 15.88
N THR A 338 5.20 14.61 17.17
CA THR A 338 3.83 14.50 17.70
C THR A 338 3.05 15.82 17.67
N ASP A 339 3.73 16.97 17.71
CA ASP A 339 3.06 18.27 17.70
C ASP A 339 2.70 18.76 16.28
N LEU A 340 3.39 18.21 15.27
CA LEU A 340 3.24 18.62 13.86
C LEU A 340 1.88 18.20 13.26
N GLU A 341 1.29 17.08 13.70
CA GLU A 341 -0.01 16.60 13.21
C GLU A 341 -1.19 17.45 13.72
N ALA A 342 -1.11 17.92 14.97
CA ALA A 342 -2.13 18.78 15.56
C ALA A 342 -2.13 20.17 14.88
N ASP A 343 -0.94 20.70 14.59
CA ASP A 343 -0.81 22.02 13.98
C ASP A 343 -1.02 22.01 12.46
N MET A 344 -0.69 20.91 11.76
CA MET A 344 -1.05 20.73 10.34
C MET A 344 -2.57 20.69 10.11
N SER A 345 -3.32 20.09 11.05
CA SER A 345 -4.78 20.14 11.03
C SER A 345 -5.28 21.59 11.08
N LEU A 346 -4.67 22.44 11.92
CA LEU A 346 -4.98 23.86 12.03
C LEU A 346 -4.55 24.66 10.78
N ILE A 347 -3.37 24.41 10.23
CA ILE A 347 -2.89 25.08 9.00
C ILE A 347 -3.77 24.70 7.79
N SER A 348 -4.23 23.44 7.71
CA SER A 348 -5.17 23.02 6.67
C SER A 348 -6.58 23.61 6.86
N ALA A 349 -7.00 23.83 8.11
CA ALA A 349 -8.28 24.45 8.44
C ALA A 349 -8.30 25.97 8.21
N TYR A 350 -7.15 26.65 8.34
CA TYR A 350 -7.06 28.11 8.25
C TYR A 350 -6.39 28.67 6.98
N GLY A 351 -5.80 27.83 6.13
CA GLY A 351 -5.12 28.28 4.91
C GLY A 351 -3.76 28.93 5.18
N TRP A 352 -2.91 28.96 4.15
CA TRP A 352 -1.46 29.26 4.22
C TRP A 352 -1.09 30.50 5.06
N PRO A 353 0.10 30.54 5.72
CA PRO A 353 0.50 31.55 6.71
C PRO A 353 0.64 33.01 6.23
N GLY A 354 0.34 33.32 4.96
CA GLY A 354 0.34 34.70 4.45
C GLY A 354 -0.73 35.61 5.08
N GLN A 355 -1.62 35.06 5.91
CA GLN A 355 -2.56 35.84 6.73
C GLN A 355 -2.11 36.03 8.19
N MET A 356 -1.13 35.26 8.70
CA MET A 356 -0.67 35.41 10.09
C MET A 356 0.16 36.69 10.30
N GLU A 357 0.90 37.15 9.29
CA GLU A 357 1.59 38.45 9.34
C GLU A 357 0.64 39.64 9.33
N ARG A 358 -0.56 39.51 8.75
CA ARG A 358 -1.58 40.57 8.76
C ARG A 358 -2.31 40.66 10.11
N ALA A 359 -2.41 39.55 10.84
CA ALA A 359 -2.93 39.54 12.22
C ALA A 359 -1.89 40.06 13.23
N ARG A 360 -0.59 39.83 13.01
CA ARG A 360 0.50 40.39 13.84
C ARG A 360 0.71 41.89 13.59
N GLY A 361 0.68 42.32 12.32
CA GLY A 361 0.80 43.74 11.97
C GLY A 361 -0.43 44.58 12.34
N GLY A 362 -1.59 43.95 12.58
CA GLY A 362 -2.80 44.64 13.03
C GLY A 362 -2.83 44.95 14.53
N SER A 363 -2.06 44.25 15.37
CA SER A 363 -2.02 44.51 16.82
C SER A 363 -0.95 45.51 17.25
N GLU A 364 0.09 45.75 16.43
CA GLU A 364 1.10 46.79 16.72
C GLU A 364 0.65 48.19 16.32
N ALA A 365 -0.26 48.33 15.35
CA ALA A 365 -0.80 49.63 14.96
C ALA A 365 -1.82 50.23 15.96
N ALA A 366 -2.33 49.43 16.91
CA ALA A 366 -3.29 49.88 17.92
C ALA A 366 -2.64 50.32 19.26
N ALA A 367 -1.31 50.23 19.39
CA ALA A 367 -0.58 50.55 20.62
C ALA A 367 0.25 51.85 20.56
N GLN A 368 0.16 52.62 19.47
CA GLN A 368 0.93 53.87 19.30
C GLN A 368 0.09 55.15 19.22
N ASP A 369 -1.21 55.09 19.48
CA ASP A 369 -2.08 56.28 19.49
C ASP A 369 -2.79 56.46 20.85
N THR A 370 -2.00 56.51 21.92
CA THR A 370 -2.35 57.15 23.19
C THR A 370 -1.07 57.60 23.88
N SER A 371 -0.60 58.80 23.56
CA SER A 371 0.18 59.67 24.46
C SER A 371 0.08 61.12 24.01
#